data_AF-A0A448Z705-F1
#
_entry.id   AF-A0A448Z705-F1
#
_cell.length_a   1.000
_cell.length_b   1.000
_cell.length_c   1.000
_cell.angle_alpha   90.00
_cell.angle_beta   90.00
_cell.angle_gamma   90.00
#
_symmetry.space_group_name_H-M   'P 1'
#
loop_
_entity.id
_entity.type
_entity.pdbx_description
1 polymer ?
#
loop_
_entity_poly.entity_id
_entity_poly.type
_entity_poly.pdbx_seq_one_letter_code
_entity_poly.pdbx_strand_id
1 'polypeptide(L)'
;MQPPALKTGHLQQFQPETLFYIFYAMPKDVLQAYAAQELYTREWRYHGDLKLWFKRAGPADGIPAQPSNGQQYLYFDINSWEKRLFNGSMNQNVTGGFLTDEDVRVRFVST
;
A
#
# COMPACT_ATOMS: atom_id res chain seq x y z
N MET A 1 2.19 -34.03 6.22
CA MET A 1 2.88 -32.99 7.01
C MET A 1 2.06 -31.72 6.91
N GLN A 2 1.75 -31.06 8.03
CA GLN A 2 1.01 -29.80 7.99
C GLN A 2 2.00 -28.65 7.76
N PRO A 3 1.79 -27.78 6.76
CA PRO A 3 2.65 -26.62 6.56
C PRO A 3 2.56 -25.70 7.78
N PRO A 4 3.69 -25.09 8.21
CA PRO A 4 3.69 -24.21 9.37
C PRO A 4 2.75 -23.02 9.15
N ALA A 5 1.99 -22.68 10.18
CA ALA A 5 1.07 -21.55 10.14
C ALA A 5 1.83 -20.24 9.92
N LEU A 6 1.31 -19.38 9.04
CA LEU A 6 1.83 -18.04 8.82
C LEU A 6 1.63 -17.21 10.10
N LYS A 7 2.74 -16.74 10.67
CA LYS A 7 2.72 -15.80 11.80
C LYS A 7 2.71 -14.37 11.26
N THR A 8 1.99 -13.48 11.93
CA THR A 8 1.88 -12.06 11.56
C THR A 8 3.25 -11.36 11.51
N GLY A 9 4.19 -11.74 12.38
CA GLY A 9 5.58 -11.25 12.36
C GLY A 9 6.36 -11.61 11.09
N HIS A 10 5.93 -12.59 10.30
CA HIS A 10 6.58 -12.90 9.02
C HIS A 10 6.22 -11.90 7.91
N LEU A 11 5.14 -11.12 8.07
CA LEU A 11 4.72 -10.14 7.06
C LEU A 11 5.78 -9.05 6.84
N GLN A 12 6.55 -8.72 7.87
CA GLN A 12 7.69 -7.79 7.77
C GLN A 12 8.78 -8.28 6.81
N GLN A 13 8.89 -9.59 6.59
CA GLN A 13 9.89 -10.18 5.71
C GLN A 13 9.43 -10.28 4.25
N PHE A 14 8.14 -10.03 4.00
CA PHE A 14 7.58 -10.15 2.66
C PHE A 14 7.89 -8.92 1.82
N GLN A 15 8.02 -9.13 0.51
CA GLN A 15 8.13 -8.03 -0.44
C GLN A 15 6.77 -7.32 -0.58
N PRO A 16 6.74 -6.03 -0.97
CA PRO A 16 5.51 -5.29 -1.17
C PRO A 16 4.49 -6.02 -2.07
N GLU A 17 4.95 -6.68 -3.12
CA GLU A 17 4.15 -7.46 -4.05
C GLU A 17 3.36 -8.57 -3.33
N THR A 18 4.00 -9.29 -2.41
CA THR A 18 3.32 -10.30 -1.59
C THR A 18 2.31 -9.67 -0.63
N LEU A 19 2.61 -8.50 -0.07
CA LEU A 19 1.66 -7.79 0.81
C LEU A 19 0.44 -7.31 0.03
N PHE A 20 0.61 -6.81 -1.21
CA PHE A 20 -0.49 -6.48 -2.10
C PHE A 20 -1.33 -7.71 -2.44
N TYR A 21 -0.69 -8.85 -2.71
CA TYR A 21 -1.40 -10.11 -2.92
C TYR A 21 -2.28 -10.45 -1.72
N ILE A 22 -1.71 -10.43 -0.51
CA ILE A 22 -2.46 -10.73 0.72
C ILE A 22 -3.65 -9.78 0.87
N PHE A 23 -3.44 -8.48 0.66
CA PHE A 23 -4.48 -7.46 0.79
C PHE A 23 -5.65 -7.67 -0.17
N TYR A 24 -5.38 -7.99 -1.45
CA TYR A 24 -6.45 -8.16 -2.45
C TYR A 24 -7.06 -9.56 -2.45
N ALA A 25 -6.30 -10.60 -2.08
CA ALA A 25 -6.76 -11.99 -2.09
C ALA A 25 -7.52 -12.42 -0.84
N MET A 26 -7.35 -11.72 0.29
CA MET A 26 -7.94 -12.11 1.58
C MET A 26 -8.89 -11.03 2.17
N PRO A 27 -9.95 -10.64 1.46
CA PRO A 27 -10.86 -9.62 1.96
C PRO A 27 -11.54 -10.04 3.27
N LYS A 28 -11.61 -9.12 4.24
CA LYS A 28 -12.19 -9.34 5.58
C LYS A 28 -11.41 -10.33 6.46
N ASP A 29 -10.23 -10.76 6.02
CA ASP A 29 -9.32 -11.57 6.85
C ASP A 29 -8.44 -10.65 7.70
N VAL A 30 -8.02 -11.13 8.87
CA VAL A 30 -7.08 -10.41 9.73
C VAL A 30 -5.76 -10.14 9.00
N LEU A 31 -5.33 -11.03 8.10
CA LEU A 31 -4.12 -10.88 7.30
C LEU A 31 -4.20 -9.69 6.33
N GLN A 32 -5.39 -9.34 5.82
CA GLN A 32 -5.55 -8.13 5.02
C GLN A 32 -5.23 -6.88 5.84
N ALA A 33 -5.71 -6.80 7.09
CA ALA A 33 -5.45 -5.65 7.96
C ALA A 33 -3.96 -5.55 8.32
N TYR A 34 -3.31 -6.68 8.62
CA TYR A 34 -1.86 -6.68 8.87
C TYR A 34 -1.02 -6.33 7.64
N ALA A 35 -1.40 -6.82 6.45
CA ALA A 35 -0.72 -6.45 5.22
C ALA A 35 -0.87 -4.95 4.94
N ALA A 36 -2.05 -4.38 5.17
CA ALA A 36 -2.28 -2.95 5.05
C ALA A 36 -1.41 -2.15 6.03
N GLN A 37 -1.33 -2.56 7.30
CA GLN A 37 -0.49 -1.89 8.29
C GLN A 37 1.01 -1.92 7.93
N GLU A 38 1.49 -3.07 7.43
CA GLU A 38 2.88 -3.20 6.96
C GLU A 38 3.14 -2.32 5.73
N LEU A 39 2.19 -2.25 4.79
CA LEU A 39 2.26 -1.33 3.65
C LEU A 39 2.31 0.14 4.09
N TYR A 40 1.52 0.54 5.09
CA TYR A 40 1.54 1.89 5.66
C TYR A 40 2.89 2.23 6.31
N THR A 41 3.50 1.26 7.01
CA THR A 41 4.85 1.37 7.59
C THR A 41 5.91 1.58 6.51
N ARG A 42 5.67 1.09 5.29
CA ARG A 42 6.53 1.25 4.10
C ARG A 42 6.14 2.45 3.23
N GLU A 43 5.38 3.38 3.80
CA GLU A 43 4.93 4.63 3.18
C GLU A 43 3.96 4.46 2.00
N TRP A 44 3.35 3.28 1.87
CA TRP A 44 2.22 3.11 0.98
C TRP A 44 0.94 3.66 1.64
N ARG A 45 0.04 4.21 0.83
CA ARG A 45 -1.24 4.77 1.25
C ARG A 45 -2.34 4.21 0.36
N TYR A 46 -3.41 3.74 0.98
CA TYR A 46 -4.54 3.19 0.24
C TYR A 46 -5.50 4.31 -0.11
N HIS A 47 -5.89 4.41 -1.37
CA HIS A 47 -6.92 5.34 -1.82
C HIS A 47 -8.28 4.65 -1.78
N GLY A 48 -9.20 5.14 -0.95
CA GLY A 48 -10.51 4.51 -0.72
C GLY A 48 -11.35 4.37 -1.98
N ASP A 49 -11.44 5.44 -2.79
CA ASP A 49 -12.27 5.43 -4.01
C ASP A 49 -11.62 4.65 -5.16
N LEU A 50 -10.34 4.93 -5.45
CA LEU A 50 -9.61 4.25 -6.53
C LEU A 50 -9.30 2.79 -6.22
N LYS A 51 -9.34 2.41 -4.94
CA LYS A 51 -8.99 1.08 -4.44
C LYS A 51 -7.59 0.63 -4.83
N LEU A 52 -6.67 1.58 -4.89
CA LEU A 52 -5.27 1.38 -5.27
C LEU A 52 -4.33 1.86 -4.17
N TRP A 53 -3.14 1.28 -4.16
CA TRP A 53 -2.05 1.66 -3.27
C TRP A 53 -1.13 2.66 -3.96
N PHE A 54 -0.81 3.74 -3.27
CA PHE A 54 0.06 4.82 -3.72
C PHE A 54 1.25 5.00 -2.80
N LYS A 55 2.36 5.47 -3.35
CA LYS A 55 3.53 5.91 -2.58
C LYS A 55 4.11 7.15 -3.25
N ARG A 56 4.72 8.04 -2.47
CA ARG A 56 5.44 9.19 -3.03
C ARG A 56 6.65 8.67 -3.80
N ALA A 57 6.75 9.06 -5.07
CA ALA A 57 7.90 8.69 -5.89
C ALA A 57 9.14 9.44 -5.41
N GLY A 58 10.27 8.76 -5.39
CA GLY A 58 11.55 9.36 -5.04
C GLY A 58 12.75 8.72 -5.75
N PRO A 59 13.97 9.16 -5.38
CA PRO A 59 15.20 8.64 -5.99
C PRO A 59 15.37 7.12 -5.84
N ALA A 60 14.84 6.54 -4.76
CA ALA A 60 14.85 5.09 -4.54
C ALA A 60 14.03 4.31 -5.59
N ASP A 61 13.09 4.98 -6.27
CA ASP A 61 12.27 4.41 -7.33
C ASP A 61 12.83 4.72 -8.73
N GLY A 62 14.07 5.23 -8.82
CA GLY A 62 14.70 5.63 -10.08
C GLY A 62 14.13 6.93 -10.67
N ILE A 63 13.32 7.66 -9.89
CA ILE A 63 12.70 8.92 -10.31
C ILE A 63 13.52 10.09 -9.74
N PRO A 64 14.08 10.98 -10.59
CA PRO A 64 14.85 12.12 -10.12
C PRO A 64 14.00 13.03 -9.23
N ALA A 65 14.57 13.48 -8.12
CA ALA A 65 13.93 14.50 -7.29
C ALA A 65 13.81 15.80 -8.11
N GLN A 66 12.59 16.16 -8.52
CA GLN A 66 12.35 17.42 -9.22
C GLN A 66 12.15 18.55 -8.19
N PRO A 67 12.92 19.66 -8.27
CA PRO A 67 12.83 20.76 -7.31
C PRO A 67 11.59 21.66 -7.47
N SER A 68 10.84 21.57 -8.58
CA SER A 68 9.85 22.61 -8.95
C SER A 68 8.46 22.12 -9.39
N ASN A 69 8.24 20.82 -9.56
CA ASN A 69 6.95 20.29 -10.01
C ASN A 69 6.40 19.38 -8.90
N GLY A 70 5.08 19.43 -8.66
CA GLY A 70 4.41 18.85 -7.49
C GLY A 70 4.77 17.39 -7.15
N GLN A 71 4.34 16.96 -5.96
CA GLN A 71 4.60 15.60 -5.46
C GLN A 71 4.16 14.55 -6.49
N GLN A 72 5.13 13.81 -7.03
CA GLN A 72 4.87 12.67 -7.90
C GLN A 72 4.53 11.46 -7.05
N TYR A 73 3.59 10.66 -7.53
CA TYR A 73 3.19 9.42 -6.90
C TYR A 73 3.42 8.26 -7.85
N LEU A 74 3.76 7.11 -7.29
CA LEU A 74 3.65 5.82 -7.95
C LEU A 74 2.47 5.06 -7.35
N TYR A 75 1.85 4.20 -8.14
CA TYR A 75 0.81 3.30 -7.69
C TYR A 75 1.16 1.86 -8.05
N PHE A 76 0.57 0.90 -7.34
CA PHE A 76 0.68 -0.51 -7.70
C PHE A 76 -0.45 -0.89 -8.65
N ASP A 77 -0.11 -1.18 -9.92
CA ASP A 77 -1.06 -1.60 -10.94
C ASP A 77 -1.39 -3.08 -10.76
N ILE A 78 -2.62 -3.37 -10.35
CA ILE A 78 -3.08 -4.74 -10.09
C ILE A 78 -3.24 -5.58 -11.36
N ASN A 79 -3.30 -4.95 -12.55
CA ASN A 79 -3.48 -5.67 -13.81
C ASN A 79 -2.15 -6.20 -14.35
N SER A 80 -1.09 -5.39 -14.26
CA SER A 80 0.26 -5.78 -14.67
C SER A 80 1.15 -6.25 -13.51
N TRP A 81 0.67 -6.12 -12.27
CA TRP A 81 1.36 -6.52 -11.05
C TRP A 81 2.72 -5.81 -10.85
N GLU A 82 2.75 -4.51 -11.14
CA GLU A 82 3.98 -3.71 -11.08
C GLU A 82 3.72 -2.29 -10.56
N LYS A 83 4.79 -1.61 -10.14
CA LYS A 83 4.73 -0.20 -9.73
C LYS A 83 4.76 0.68 -10.98
N ARG A 84 3.85 1.64 -11.08
CA ARG A 84 3.77 2.58 -12.21
C ARG A 84 3.70 4.01 -11.72
N LEU A 85 4.29 4.93 -12.50
CA LEU A 85 4.17 6.35 -12.23
C LEU A 85 2.71 6.77 -12.42
N PHE A 86 2.13 7.43 -11.42
CA PHE A 86 0.82 8.01 -11.52
C PHE A 86 0.90 9.33 -12.31
N ASN A 87 0.35 9.31 -13.52
CA ASN A 87 0.29 10.46 -14.41
C ASN A 87 -1.07 11.18 -14.35
N GLY A 88 -1.89 10.90 -13.32
CA GLY A 88 -3.23 11.45 -13.17
C GLY A 88 -3.21 12.97 -13.33
N SER A 89 -4.13 13.46 -14.18
CA SER A 89 -4.25 14.85 -14.60
C SER A 89 -4.01 15.80 -13.43
N MET A 90 -3.16 16.82 -13.62
CA MET A 90 -2.59 17.76 -12.64
C MET A 90 -3.59 18.43 -11.65
N ASN A 91 -4.87 18.10 -11.72
CA ASN A 91 -5.99 18.69 -10.99
C ASN A 91 -6.68 17.72 -10.01
N GLN A 92 -6.38 16.42 -10.00
CA GLN A 92 -6.89 15.53 -8.96
C GLN A 92 -5.91 15.52 -7.78
N ASN A 93 -6.34 16.08 -6.65
CA ASN A 93 -5.65 15.90 -5.39
C ASN A 93 -5.78 14.44 -4.94
N VAL A 94 -4.91 13.56 -5.46
CA VAL A 94 -4.89 12.12 -5.17
C VAL A 94 -4.82 11.84 -3.67
N THR A 95 -4.24 12.75 -2.89
CA THR A 95 -4.13 12.61 -1.44
C THR A 95 -5.48 12.74 -0.72
N GLY A 96 -6.47 13.37 -1.35
CA GLY A 96 -7.79 13.59 -0.76
C GLY A 96 -8.58 12.30 -0.50
N GLY A 97 -8.26 11.21 -1.20
CA GLY A 97 -8.88 9.90 -0.97
C GLY A 97 -8.00 8.91 -0.20
N PHE A 98 -6.83 9.33 0.30
CA PHE A 98 -5.98 8.45 1.10
C PHE A 98 -6.58 8.21 2.48
N LEU A 99 -6.67 6.94 2.87
CA LEU A 99 -7.00 6.56 4.24
C LEU A 99 -5.85 6.94 5.18
N THR A 100 -6.19 7.33 6.41
CA THR A 100 -5.22 7.69 7.44
C THR A 100 -4.63 6.46 8.11
N ASP A 101 -3.50 6.62 8.81
CA ASP A 101 -2.92 5.57 9.66
C ASP A 101 -3.90 5.08 10.75
N GLU A 102 -4.84 5.93 11.18
CA GLU A 102 -5.89 5.57 12.13
C GLU A 102 -6.93 4.62 11.52
N ASP A 103 -7.31 4.84 10.27
CA ASP A 103 -8.29 4.03 9.55
C ASP A 103 -7.80 2.59 9.29
N VAL A 104 -6.49 2.41 9.18
CA VAL A 104 -5.85 1.13 8.85
C VAL A 104 -5.33 0.40 10.08
N ARG A 105 -5.29 1.05 11.25
CA ARG A 105 -4.78 0.41 12.47
C ARG A 105 -5.68 -0.74 12.89
N VAL A 106 -5.06 -1.91 13.09
CA VAL A 106 -5.74 -3.07 13.71
C VAL A 106 -6.14 -2.72 15.14
N ARG A 107 -7.45 -2.54 15.37
CA ARG A 107 -8.01 -2.38 16.72
C ARG A 107 -8.47 -3.75 17.21
N PHE A 108 -7.79 -4.28 18.21
CA PHE A 108 -8.32 -5.43 18.96
C PHE A 108 -9.49 -4.93 19.80
N VAL A 109 -10.70 -5.39 19.49
CA VAL A 109 -11.83 -5.22 20.41
C VAL A 109 -11.55 -6.15 21.57
N SER A 110 -11.14 -5.60 22.72
CA SER A 110 -11.09 -6.34 23.96
C SER A 110 -12.54 -6.66 24.37
N THR A 111 -12.96 -7.90 24.16
CA THR A 111 -14.14 -8.48 24.84
C THR A 111 -13.70 -9.21 26.10
#